data_AF-A0A1H8MJE1-F1
#
_entry.id   AF-A0A1H8MJE1-F1
#
_cell.length_a   1.000
_cell.length_b   1.000
_cell.length_c   1.000
_cell.angle_alpha   90.00
_cell.angle_beta   90.00
_cell.angle_gamma   90.00
#
_symmetry.space_group_name_H-M   'P 1'
#
loop_
_entity.id
_entity.type
_entity.pdbx_description
1 polymer ?
#
loop_
_entity_poly.entity_id
_entity_poly.type
_entity_poly.pdbx_seq_one_letter_code
_entity_poly.pdbx_strand_id
1 'polypeptide(L)'
;MDGYAVASAALPGDGPWTFEVVAQVPARQSELRLLAGLQAARIFTGAPVPEGADAVVMQEDVKRTGNRVRINLRPKAGLNIRRAGSEMAAGVTILDEGRRLGVRDIAACAADGAGSVRVRRRLRAALLVTGDKVRQTGQRGTGPRSGM
;
A
#
# COMPACT_ATOMS: atom_id res chain seq x y z
N MET A 1 1.38 -12.10 -3.48
CA MET A 1 2.14 -13.30 -3.08
C MET A 1 2.46 -14.11 -4.34
N ASP A 2 3.45 -15.00 -4.29
CA ASP A 2 3.88 -15.77 -5.46
C ASP A 2 3.03 -17.03 -5.63
N GLY A 3 2.60 -17.32 -6.86
CA GLY A 3 1.63 -18.38 -7.07
C GLY A 3 1.17 -18.55 -8.50
N TYR A 4 -0.07 -19.02 -8.64
CA TYR A 4 -0.69 -19.33 -9.93
C TYR A 4 -2.04 -18.64 -10.03
N ALA A 5 -2.17 -17.75 -11.02
CA ALA A 5 -3.43 -17.11 -11.37
C ALA A 5 -4.30 -18.10 -12.15
N VAL A 6 -5.53 -18.30 -11.71
CA VAL A 6 -6.49 -19.27 -12.26
C VAL A 6 -7.91 -18.69 -12.31
N ALA A 7 -8.75 -19.31 -13.15
CA ALA A 7 -10.19 -19.03 -13.21
C ALA A 7 -10.96 -19.99 -12.27
N SER A 8 -11.33 -19.50 -11.08
CA SER A 8 -12.05 -20.28 -10.06
C SER A 8 -13.46 -20.71 -10.53
N ALA A 9 -14.11 -19.86 -11.34
CA ALA A 9 -15.43 -20.14 -11.91
C ALA A 9 -15.43 -21.23 -12.99
N ALA A 10 -14.29 -21.48 -13.65
CA ALA A 10 -14.18 -22.45 -14.74
C ALA A 10 -13.90 -23.89 -14.26
N LEU A 11 -13.90 -24.12 -12.94
CA LEU A 11 -13.54 -25.41 -12.35
C LEU A 11 -14.71 -26.41 -12.37
N PRO A 12 -14.58 -27.56 -13.05
CA PRO A 12 -15.63 -28.59 -13.07
C PRO A 12 -15.60 -29.50 -11.83
N GLY A 13 -16.75 -29.85 -11.25
CA GLY A 13 -16.84 -30.82 -10.14
C GLY A 13 -16.10 -30.37 -8.87
N ASP A 14 -15.65 -31.33 -8.06
CA ASP A 14 -15.03 -31.08 -6.74
C ASP A 14 -13.49 -31.17 -6.73
N GLY A 15 -12.88 -31.47 -7.89
CA GLY A 15 -11.43 -31.55 -8.07
C GLY A 15 -10.84 -32.95 -7.83
N PRO A 16 -9.50 -33.10 -7.82
CA PRO A 16 -8.50 -32.05 -8.06
C PRO A 16 -8.45 -31.61 -9.52
N TRP A 17 -8.02 -30.37 -9.76
CA TRP A 17 -7.87 -29.82 -11.11
C TRP A 17 -6.41 -29.71 -11.50
N THR A 18 -6.12 -30.01 -12.76
CA THR A 18 -4.79 -29.81 -13.34
C THR A 18 -4.86 -28.69 -14.34
N PHE A 19 -4.06 -27.65 -14.12
CA PHE A 19 -3.94 -26.52 -15.02
C PHE A 19 -2.65 -26.62 -15.82
N GLU A 20 -2.71 -26.21 -17.09
CA GLU A 20 -1.53 -25.95 -17.90
C GLU A 20 -1.01 -24.54 -17.60
N VAL A 21 0.28 -24.42 -17.27
CA VAL A 21 0.96 -23.14 -17.06
C VAL A 21 1.37 -22.59 -18.42
N VAL A 22 0.63 -21.61 -18.91
CA VAL A 22 0.74 -21.09 -20.28
C VAL A 22 1.43 -19.72 -20.36
N ALA A 23 1.73 -19.12 -19.21
CA ALA A 23 2.38 -17.82 -19.11
C ALA A 23 3.13 -17.67 -17.78
N GLN A 24 4.07 -16.74 -17.75
CA GLN A 24 4.72 -16.24 -16.55
C GLN A 24 4.60 -14.71 -16.51
N VAL A 25 4.24 -14.16 -15.36
CA VAL A 25 3.94 -12.74 -15.17
C VAL A 25 4.82 -12.19 -14.03
N PRO A 26 6.04 -11.72 -14.34
CA PRO A 26 6.85 -10.89 -13.43
C PRO A 26 6.13 -9.62 -12.97
N ALA A 27 6.62 -9.07 -11.85
CA ALA A 27 6.20 -7.76 -11.38
C ALA A 27 6.45 -6.68 -12.44
N ARG A 28 5.58 -5.67 -12.51
CA ARG A 28 5.63 -4.56 -13.47
C ARG A 28 5.41 -4.90 -14.95
N GLN A 29 5.00 -6.13 -15.29
CA GLN A 29 4.59 -6.45 -16.65
C GLN A 29 3.18 -5.91 -16.95
N SER A 30 3.01 -5.21 -18.07
CA SER A 30 1.73 -4.65 -18.52
C SER A 30 1.00 -5.53 -19.53
N GLU A 31 1.72 -6.27 -20.37
CA GLU A 31 1.14 -7.15 -21.38
C GLU A 31 0.84 -8.52 -20.78
N LEU A 32 -0.44 -8.87 -20.69
CA LEU A 32 -0.90 -10.11 -20.07
C LEU A 32 -1.63 -10.98 -21.09
N ARG A 33 -1.35 -12.27 -21.04
CA ARG A 33 -2.08 -13.26 -21.82
C ARG A 33 -3.43 -13.55 -21.15
N LEU A 34 -4.52 -13.48 -21.93
CA LEU A 34 -5.84 -13.96 -21.51
C LEU A 34 -5.76 -15.45 -21.14
N LEU A 35 -6.25 -15.80 -19.95
CA LEU A 35 -6.36 -17.19 -19.50
C LEU A 35 -7.77 -17.74 -19.77
N ALA A 36 -7.85 -19.00 -20.21
CA ALA A 36 -9.12 -19.67 -20.47
C ALA A 36 -9.13 -21.10 -19.92
N GLY A 37 -10.29 -21.54 -19.41
CA GLY A 37 -10.49 -22.92 -18.94
C GLY A 37 -9.48 -23.34 -17.86
N LEU A 38 -8.84 -24.49 -18.05
CA LEU A 38 -7.81 -25.02 -17.16
C LEU A 38 -6.40 -24.53 -17.54
N GLN A 39 -6.27 -23.22 -17.78
CA GLN A 39 -4.99 -22.55 -17.94
C GLN A 39 -4.64 -21.75 -16.68
N ALA A 40 -3.35 -21.70 -16.37
CA ALA A 40 -2.79 -20.93 -15.29
C ALA A 40 -1.65 -20.04 -15.79
N ALA A 41 -1.46 -18.89 -15.14
CA ALA A 41 -0.24 -18.12 -15.27
C ALA A 41 0.56 -18.19 -13.97
N ARG A 42 1.86 -18.45 -14.07
CA ARG A 42 2.77 -18.25 -12.93
C ARG A 42 2.85 -16.76 -12.67
N ILE A 43 2.51 -16.31 -11.47
CA ILE A 43 2.46 -14.89 -11.12
C ILE A 43 3.31 -14.61 -9.88
N PHE A 44 3.98 -13.47 -9.86
CA PHE A 44 4.82 -13.03 -8.73
C PHE A 44 4.16 -11.89 -7.97
N THR A 45 4.60 -11.68 -6.74
CA THR A 45 4.09 -10.63 -5.86
C THR A 45 4.22 -9.25 -6.50
N GLY A 46 3.11 -8.51 -6.56
CA GLY A 46 3.04 -7.18 -7.16
C GLY A 46 2.83 -7.18 -8.68
N ALA A 47 2.72 -8.35 -9.31
CA ALA A 47 2.32 -8.45 -10.70
C ALA A 47 0.78 -8.26 -10.85
N PRO A 48 0.32 -7.67 -11.96
CA PRO A 48 -1.11 -7.59 -12.25
C PRO A 48 -1.69 -8.97 -12.58
N VAL A 49 -2.94 -9.20 -12.20
CA VAL A 49 -3.66 -10.46 -12.46
C VAL A 49 -4.07 -10.49 -13.93
N PRO A 50 -3.73 -11.56 -14.69
CA PRO A 50 -4.16 -11.70 -16.08
C PRO A 50 -5.67 -11.68 -16.23
N GLU A 51 -6.13 -11.17 -17.37
CA GLU A 51 -7.53 -11.29 -17.76
C GLU A 51 -7.95 -12.78 -17.80
N GLY A 52 -9.18 -13.05 -17.38
CA GLY A 52 -9.71 -14.41 -17.25
C GLY A 52 -9.37 -15.13 -15.93
N ALA A 53 -8.41 -14.64 -15.14
CA ALA A 53 -8.18 -15.13 -13.78
C ALA A 53 -8.89 -14.27 -12.73
N ASP A 54 -9.41 -14.94 -11.70
CA ASP A 54 -10.11 -14.32 -10.58
C ASP A 54 -9.58 -14.75 -9.21
N ALA A 55 -8.57 -15.63 -9.17
CA ALA A 55 -7.92 -16.07 -7.93
C ALA A 55 -6.42 -16.37 -8.16
N VAL A 56 -5.61 -16.20 -7.11
CA VAL A 56 -4.20 -16.61 -7.08
C VAL A 56 -3.99 -17.66 -5.99
N VAL A 57 -3.60 -18.87 -6.38
CA VAL A 57 -3.28 -19.96 -5.44
C VAL A 57 -1.79 -19.95 -5.12
N MET A 58 -1.46 -20.10 -3.84
CA MET A 58 -0.09 -20.10 -3.33
C MET A 58 0.74 -21.18 -4.03
N GLN A 59 2.01 -20.90 -4.35
CA GLN A 59 2.87 -21.94 -4.95
C GLN A 59 3.07 -23.13 -3.99
N GLU A 60 2.96 -22.87 -2.68
CA GLU A 60 3.08 -23.84 -1.60
C GLU A 60 1.87 -24.78 -1.56
N ASP A 61 0.71 -24.33 -2.05
CA ASP A 61 -0.57 -25.07 -2.02
C ASP A 61 -0.83 -25.87 -3.30
N VAL A 62 0.13 -25.89 -4.24
CA VAL A 62 0.00 -26.63 -5.51
C VAL A 62 1.09 -27.67 -5.67
N LYS A 63 0.75 -28.76 -6.37
CA LYS A 63 1.75 -29.71 -6.84
C LYS A 63 2.12 -29.40 -8.29
N ARG A 64 3.35 -28.96 -8.52
CA ARG A 64 3.87 -28.69 -9.88
C ARG A 64 4.51 -29.94 -10.47
N THR A 65 4.26 -30.21 -11.75
CA THR A 65 4.94 -31.23 -12.54
C THR A 65 5.15 -30.69 -13.96
N GLY A 66 6.39 -30.33 -14.28
CA GLY A 66 6.71 -29.67 -15.55
C GLY A 66 5.96 -28.33 -15.73
N ASN A 67 5.18 -28.25 -16.81
CA ASN A 67 4.31 -27.12 -17.13
C ASN A 67 2.88 -27.27 -16.56
N ARG A 68 2.63 -28.22 -15.66
CA ARG A 68 1.30 -28.41 -15.05
C ARG A 68 1.32 -28.14 -13.56
N VAL A 69 0.21 -27.63 -13.05
CA VAL A 69 -0.02 -27.46 -11.61
C VAL A 69 -1.34 -28.11 -11.21
N ARG A 70 -1.30 -28.88 -10.11
CA ARG A 70 -2.48 -29.51 -9.53
C ARG A 70 -2.95 -28.74 -8.30
N ILE A 71 -4.23 -28.36 -8.30
CA ILE A 71 -4.91 -27.67 -7.22
C ILE A 71 -5.96 -28.61 -6.65
N ASN A 72 -5.91 -28.86 -5.34
CA ASN A 72 -6.82 -29.80 -4.67
C ASN A 72 -8.06 -29.11 -4.08
N LEU A 73 -7.95 -27.82 -3.72
CA LEU A 73 -9.02 -27.05 -3.09
C LEU A 73 -9.48 -25.93 -4.03
N ARG A 74 -10.79 -25.79 -4.22
CA ARG A 74 -11.37 -24.74 -5.06
C ARG A 74 -11.02 -23.38 -4.46
N PRO A 75 -10.26 -22.50 -5.15
CA PRO A 75 -10.00 -21.18 -4.64
C PRO A 75 -11.28 -20.34 -4.67
N LYS A 76 -11.47 -19.48 -3.66
CA LYS A 76 -12.54 -18.48 -3.69
C LYS A 76 -12.17 -17.37 -4.68
N ALA A 77 -13.16 -16.80 -5.36
CA ALA A 77 -12.95 -15.60 -6.17
C ALA A 77 -12.36 -14.47 -5.29
N GLY A 78 -11.34 -13.80 -5.81
CA GLY A 78 -10.57 -12.77 -5.11
C GLY A 78 -9.46 -13.30 -4.18
N LEU A 79 -9.28 -14.63 -4.05
CA LEU A 79 -8.24 -15.20 -3.20
C LEU A 79 -6.87 -14.64 -3.59
N ASN A 80 -6.17 -14.06 -2.61
CA ASN A 80 -4.84 -13.46 -2.77
C ASN A 80 -4.72 -12.36 -3.82
N ILE A 81 -5.84 -11.73 -4.22
CA ILE A 81 -5.86 -10.58 -5.13
C ILE A 81 -6.10 -9.30 -4.35
N ARG A 82 -5.22 -8.32 -4.52
CA ARG A 82 -5.45 -6.94 -4.05
C ARG A 82 -6.09 -6.15 -5.19
N ARG A 83 -7.30 -5.62 -4.98
CA ARG A 83 -8.01 -4.82 -5.97
C ARG A 83 -7.42 -3.43 -6.06
N ALA A 84 -7.45 -2.84 -7.25
CA ALA A 84 -7.05 -1.45 -7.44
C ALA A 84 -7.85 -0.53 -6.51
N GLY A 85 -7.17 0.39 -5.83
CA GLY A 85 -7.80 1.32 -4.90
C GLY A 85 -8.27 0.73 -3.56
N SER A 86 -7.91 -0.51 -3.22
CA SER A 86 -8.32 -1.13 -1.95
C SER A 86 -7.75 -0.41 -0.71
N GLU A 87 -6.60 0.24 -0.85
CA GLU A 87 -5.99 1.05 0.21
C GLU A 87 -6.42 2.52 0.12
N MET A 88 -6.52 3.06 -1.10
CA MET A 88 -6.86 4.46 -1.34
C MET A 88 -7.54 4.59 -2.70
N ALA A 89 -8.82 4.97 -2.68
CA ALA A 89 -9.59 5.15 -3.91
C ALA A 89 -9.30 6.52 -4.53
N ALA A 90 -9.29 6.56 -5.87
CA ALA A 90 -9.13 7.81 -6.60
C ALA A 90 -10.22 8.82 -6.21
N GLY A 91 -9.82 10.07 -6.00
CA GLY A 91 -10.73 11.17 -5.65
C GLY A 91 -11.08 11.28 -4.15
N VAL A 92 -10.58 10.37 -3.31
CA VAL A 92 -10.74 10.48 -1.85
C VAL A 92 -9.73 11.47 -1.28
N THR A 93 -10.17 12.31 -0.36
CA THR A 93 -9.28 13.22 0.39
C THR A 93 -8.40 12.42 1.35
N ILE A 94 -7.08 12.49 1.16
CA ILE A 94 -6.09 11.82 2.01
C ILE A 94 -5.85 12.62 3.30
N LEU A 95 -5.79 13.95 3.19
CA LEU A 95 -5.53 14.87 4.28
C LEU A 95 -6.48 16.07 4.21
N ASP A 96 -7.08 16.41 5.33
CA ASP A 96 -7.93 17.60 5.45
C ASP A 96 -7.11 18.89 5.36
N GLU A 97 -7.74 19.94 4.83
CA GLU A 97 -7.14 21.28 4.85
C GLU A 97 -6.88 21.76 6.29
N GLY A 98 -5.75 22.43 6.51
CA GLY A 98 -5.38 22.98 7.81
C GLY A 98 -4.75 21.96 8.77
N ARG A 99 -4.68 20.68 8.37
CA ARG A 99 -3.96 19.67 9.12
C ARG A 99 -2.48 20.01 9.25
N ARG A 100 -1.95 19.90 10.47
CA ARG A 100 -0.51 19.99 10.73
C ARG A 100 0.13 18.65 10.36
N LEU A 101 1.01 18.67 9.35
CA LEU A 101 1.67 17.45 8.86
C LEU A 101 2.62 16.86 9.91
N GLY A 102 2.42 15.58 10.22
CA GLY A 102 3.35 14.70 10.91
C GLY A 102 3.95 13.63 9.99
N VAL A 103 4.74 12.72 10.55
CA VAL A 103 5.45 11.66 9.80
C VAL A 103 4.49 10.79 8.99
N ARG A 104 3.33 10.43 9.58
CA ARG A 104 2.32 9.60 8.90
C ARG A 104 1.66 10.30 7.73
N ASP A 105 1.38 11.60 7.85
CA ASP A 105 0.76 12.38 6.78
C ASP A 105 1.71 12.52 5.58
N ILE A 106 3.00 12.73 5.86
CA ILE A 106 4.05 12.78 4.82
C ILE A 106 4.17 11.42 4.11
N ALA A 107 4.17 10.31 4.86
CA ALA A 107 4.21 8.97 4.29
C ALA A 107 2.98 8.69 3.41
N ALA A 108 1.78 9.11 3.83
CA ALA A 108 0.56 8.96 3.05
C ALA A 108 0.62 9.75 1.73
N CYS A 109 1.12 11.00 1.75
CA CYS A 109 1.32 11.80 0.55
C CYS A 109 2.32 11.13 -0.41
N ALA A 110 3.44 10.62 0.11
CA ALA A 110 4.44 9.94 -0.70
C ALA A 110 3.90 8.63 -1.31
N ALA A 111 3.08 7.88 -0.57
CA ALA A 111 2.43 6.67 -1.06
C ALA A 111 1.42 6.94 -2.19
N ASP A 112 0.79 8.11 -2.20
CA ASP A 112 -0.05 8.60 -3.31
C ASP A 112 0.76 9.08 -4.53
N GLY A 113 2.08 9.14 -4.42
CA GLY A 113 2.96 9.68 -5.47
C GLY A 113 3.09 11.20 -5.45
N ALA A 114 2.63 11.89 -4.40
CA ALA A 114 2.81 13.33 -4.27
C ALA A 114 4.27 13.68 -3.93
N GLY A 115 5.04 14.12 -4.94
CA GLY A 115 6.44 14.54 -4.77
C GLY A 115 6.62 15.86 -4.00
N SER A 116 5.57 16.66 -3.87
CA SER A 116 5.54 17.86 -3.02
C SER A 116 4.11 18.16 -2.57
N VAL A 117 3.97 18.90 -1.46
CA VAL A 117 2.67 19.31 -0.92
C VAL A 117 2.61 20.82 -0.73
N ARG A 118 1.45 21.41 -1.03
CA ARG A 118 1.20 22.83 -0.78
C ARG A 118 0.86 23.03 0.70
N VAL A 119 1.63 23.88 1.38
CA VAL A 119 1.41 24.23 2.79
C VAL A 119 1.18 25.72 2.95
N ARG A 120 0.54 26.11 4.06
CA ARG A 120 0.47 27.52 4.46
C ARG A 120 1.87 27.99 4.84
N ARG A 121 2.22 29.22 4.45
CA ARG A 121 3.48 29.85 4.87
C ARG A 121 3.55 29.92 6.40
N ARG A 122 4.77 29.81 6.96
CA ARG A 122 4.97 30.02 8.40
C ARG A 122 4.51 31.42 8.81
N LEU A 123 3.78 31.51 9.92
CA LEU A 123 3.45 32.78 10.54
C LEU A 123 4.75 33.47 10.98
N ARG A 124 4.84 34.77 10.69
CA ARG A 124 5.93 35.63 11.13
C ARG A 124 5.35 36.55 12.19
N ALA A 125 5.85 36.44 13.41
CA ALA A 125 5.41 37.26 14.55
C ALA A 125 6.63 37.96 15.16
N ALA A 126 6.47 39.22 15.53
CA ALA A 126 7.44 39.98 16.30
C ALA A 126 6.94 40.11 17.74
N LEU A 127 7.84 39.97 18.71
CA LEU A 127 7.54 40.14 20.13
C LEU A 127 8.38 41.28 20.67
N LEU A 128 7.71 42.31 21.20
CA LEU A 128 8.34 43.40 21.93
C LEU A 128 7.94 43.29 23.40
N VAL A 129 8.94 43.16 24.27
CA VAL A 129 8.75 43.15 25.72
C VAL A 129 9.36 44.45 26.26
N THR A 130 8.55 45.25 26.97
CA THR A 130 8.95 46.56 27.49
C THR A 130 8.54 46.70 28.95
N GLY A 131 9.27 47.52 29.69
CA GLY A 131 9.10 47.74 31.12
C GLY A 131 10.45 47.86 31.82
N ASP A 132 10.53 48.75 32.79
CA ASP A 132 11.74 49.04 33.58
C ASP A 132 12.19 47.86 34.46
N LYS A 133 11.29 46.90 34.71
CA LYS A 133 11.57 45.65 35.43
C LYS A 133 11.91 44.47 34.53
N VAL A 134 11.88 44.64 33.20
CA VAL A 134 12.27 43.57 32.27
C VAL A 134 13.77 43.32 32.40
N ARG A 135 14.13 42.05 32.64
CA ARG A 135 15.51 41.61 32.82
C ARG A 135 15.77 40.38 31.94
N GLN A 136 17.02 40.18 31.55
CA GLN A 136 17.40 38.96 30.84
C GLN A 136 17.39 37.76 31.80
N THR A 137 16.99 36.59 31.28
CA THR A 137 17.08 35.32 32.00
C THR A 137 18.51 35.07 32.47
N GLY A 138 18.69 34.71 33.74
CA GLY A 138 19.99 34.47 34.35
C GLY A 138 20.64 35.69 35.00
N GLN A 139 20.12 36.91 34.81
CA GLN A 139 20.55 38.06 35.60
C GLN A 139 20.03 37.93 37.04
N ARG A 140 20.94 38.01 38.03
CA ARG A 140 20.52 38.11 39.44
C ARG A 140 19.81 39.44 39.63
N GLY A 141 18.60 39.40 40.20
CA GLY A 141 17.87 40.62 40.56
C GLY A 141 18.69 41.46 41.52
N THR A 142 18.78 42.77 41.26
CA THR A 142 19.43 43.74 42.16
C THR A 142 18.48 44.24 43.25
N GLY A 143 17.32 43.60 43.42
CA GLY A 143 16.45 43.85 44.57
C GLY A 143 17.14 43.37 45.85
N PRO A 144 16.91 44.04 47.00
CA PRO A 144 17.47 43.59 48.26
C PRO A 144 17.10 42.12 48.45
N ARG A 145 18.09 41.28 48.71
CA ARG A 145 17.82 40.01 49.38
C ARG A 145 17.23 40.42 50.72
N SER A 146 15.92 40.27 50.91
CA SER A 146 15.38 40.14 52.25
C SER A 146 16.10 38.93 52.85
N GLY A 147 17.17 39.22 53.58
CA GLY A 147 17.85 38.26 54.41
C GLY A 147 16.90 37.87 55.54
N MET A 148 16.78 36.56 55.72
CA MET A 148 16.67 35.95 57.03
C MET A 148 17.83 34.98 57.13
#